data_AF-A0A850BJB7-F1
#
_entry.id   AF-A0A850BJB7-F1
#
_cell.length_a   1.000
_cell.length_b   1.000
_cell.length_c   1.000
_cell.angle_alpha   90.00
_cell.angle_beta   90.00
_cell.angle_gamma   90.00
#
_symmetry.space_group_name_H-M   'P 1'
#
loop_
_entity.id
_entity.type
_entity.pdbx_description
1 polymer ?
#
loop_
_entity_poly.entity_id
_entity_poly.type
_entity_poly.pdbx_seq_one_letter_code
_entity_poly.pdbx_strand_id
1 'polypeptide(L)'
;MIYFDERYLTILWDGEIGAVRVEWKEFIDGPSFRAGLDAGLSLLEMRKTGKWLADLRRLGPVTMEDQRWTNEDWFPRAIAAGLRHLALVSPRKVVAQMSVRTIMSKVNERNLTMAYFEEIEAARDWLRDAR
;
A
#
# COMPACT_ATOMS: atom_id res chain seq x y z
N MET A 1 11.68 -11.49 -0.34
CA MET A 1 11.29 -12.57 -1.27
C MET A 1 10.18 -12.05 -2.16
N ILE A 2 10.35 -12.09 -3.49
CA ILE A 2 9.32 -11.65 -4.44
C ILE A 2 8.14 -12.65 -4.39
N TYR A 3 6.92 -12.12 -4.31
CA TYR A 3 5.67 -12.88 -4.27
C TYR A 3 4.87 -12.72 -5.56
N PHE A 4 4.86 -11.51 -6.11
CA PHE A 4 4.17 -11.16 -7.36
C PHE A 4 5.04 -10.15 -8.11
N ASP A 5 5.23 -10.36 -9.40
CA ASP A 5 6.02 -9.46 -10.23
C ASP A 5 5.38 -9.31 -11.61
N GLU A 6 4.82 -8.13 -11.82
CA GLU A 6 4.24 -7.71 -13.08
C GLU A 6 4.96 -6.45 -13.57
N ARG A 7 4.70 -6.08 -14.83
CA ARG A 7 5.25 -4.85 -15.43
C ARG A 7 4.91 -3.60 -14.62
N TYR A 8 3.73 -3.59 -14.01
CA TYR A 8 3.18 -2.45 -13.29
C TYR A 8 3.34 -2.51 -11.77
N LEU A 9 3.64 -3.68 -11.20
CA LEU A 9 3.67 -3.87 -9.75
C LEU A 9 4.62 -4.99 -9.35
N THR A 10 5.47 -4.73 -8.36
CA THR A 10 6.14 -5.81 -7.61
C THR A 10 5.58 -5.86 -6.20
N ILE A 11 5.27 -7.06 -5.74
CA ILE A 11 4.91 -7.34 -4.36
C ILE A 11 5.94 -8.31 -3.80
N LEU A 12 6.49 -7.96 -2.65
CA LEU A 12 7.48 -8.78 -1.99
C LEU A 12 7.31 -8.77 -0.49
N TRP A 13 7.76 -9.85 0.13
CA TRP A 13 7.95 -9.92 1.57
C TRP A 13 9.32 -9.32 1.93
N ASP A 14 9.31 -8.26 2.74
CA ASP A 14 10.51 -7.69 3.35
C ASP A 14 10.67 -8.31 4.75
N GLY A 15 11.52 -9.34 4.83
CA GLY A 15 11.72 -10.10 6.06
C GLY A 15 12.48 -9.35 7.15
N GLU A 16 13.21 -8.30 6.81
CA GLU A 16 13.99 -7.52 7.79
C GLU A 16 13.09 -6.64 8.65
N ILE A 17 12.00 -6.14 8.08
CA ILE A 17 11.02 -5.28 8.77
C ILE A 17 9.69 -6.02 9.04
N GLY A 18 9.55 -7.25 8.53
CA GLY A 18 8.35 -8.06 8.66
C GLY A 18 7.14 -7.44 7.96
N ALA A 19 7.32 -6.86 6.77
CA ALA A 19 6.27 -6.12 6.07
C ALA A 19 5.99 -6.66 4.67
N VAL A 20 4.73 -6.52 4.24
CA VAL A 20 4.40 -6.58 2.82
C VAL A 20 4.87 -5.30 2.16
N ARG A 21 5.67 -5.42 1.11
CA ARG A 21 6.14 -4.28 0.32
C ARG A 21 5.55 -4.33 -1.07
N VAL A 22 4.94 -3.22 -1.46
CA VAL A 22 4.29 -3.05 -2.76
C VAL A 22 4.94 -1.89 -3.48
N GLU A 23 5.50 -2.15 -4.65
CA GLU A 23 6.19 -1.17 -5.48
C GLU A 23 5.44 -0.99 -6.80
N TRP A 24 4.78 0.16 -6.97
CA TRP A 24 4.13 0.52 -8.23
C TRP A 24 5.17 1.02 -9.21
N LYS A 25 5.16 0.48 -10.44
CA LYS A 25 6.15 0.78 -11.48
C LYS A 25 5.62 1.72 -12.56
N GLU A 26 4.33 1.69 -12.83
CA GLU A 26 3.67 2.54 -13.83
C GLU A 26 2.20 2.83 -13.46
N PHE A 27 1.53 3.61 -14.31
CA PHE A 27 0.09 3.88 -14.13
C PHE A 27 -0.71 2.63 -14.49
N ILE A 28 -1.66 2.29 -13.64
CA ILE A 28 -2.63 1.23 -13.89
C ILE A 28 -3.95 1.57 -13.22
N ASP A 29 -5.05 1.12 -13.82
CA ASP A 29 -6.40 1.35 -13.35
C ASP A 29 -7.23 0.05 -13.39
N GLY A 30 -8.43 0.14 -12.82
CA GLY A 30 -9.46 -0.87 -12.94
C GLY A 30 -9.04 -2.24 -12.42
N PRO A 31 -9.41 -3.34 -13.12
CA PRO A 31 -9.22 -4.70 -12.62
C PRO A 31 -7.78 -5.05 -12.24
N SER A 32 -6.79 -4.58 -13.00
CA SER A 32 -5.38 -4.91 -12.74
C SER A 32 -4.82 -4.17 -11.52
N PHE A 33 -5.27 -2.94 -11.26
CA PHE A 33 -4.96 -2.23 -10.02
C PHE A 33 -5.51 -2.99 -8.80
N ARG A 34 -6.79 -3.39 -8.87
CA ARG A 34 -7.47 -4.13 -7.79
C ARG A 34 -6.83 -5.48 -7.53
N ALA A 35 -6.52 -6.22 -8.59
CA ALA A 35 -5.82 -7.51 -8.49
C ALA A 35 -4.44 -7.37 -7.83
N GLY A 36 -3.71 -6.29 -8.10
CA GLY A 36 -2.44 -6.00 -7.43
C GLY A 36 -2.60 -5.77 -5.92
N LEU A 37 -3.59 -4.97 -5.53
CA LEU A 37 -3.91 -4.75 -4.12
C LEU A 37 -4.38 -6.02 -3.40
N ASP A 38 -5.17 -6.86 -4.07
CA ASP A 38 -5.63 -8.15 -3.54
C ASP A 38 -4.49 -9.16 -3.40
N ALA A 39 -3.55 -9.22 -4.35
CA ALA A 39 -2.37 -10.06 -4.23
C ALA A 39 -1.50 -9.68 -3.02
N GLY A 40 -1.36 -8.37 -2.74
CA GLY A 40 -0.66 -7.89 -1.55
C GLY A 40 -1.41 -8.23 -0.26
N LEU A 41 -2.74 -8.16 -0.28
CA LEU A 41 -3.59 -8.57 0.84
C LEU A 41 -3.44 -10.06 1.15
N SER A 42 -3.45 -10.93 0.14
CA SER A 42 -3.20 -12.37 0.34
C SER A 42 -1.83 -12.64 0.98
N LEU A 43 -0.80 -11.86 0.63
CA LEU A 43 0.50 -11.97 1.27
C LEU A 43 0.47 -11.49 2.73
N LEU A 44 -0.28 -10.42 3.02
CA LEU A 44 -0.46 -9.90 4.38
C LEU A 44 -1.10 -10.96 5.29
N GLU A 45 -2.16 -11.61 4.81
CA GLU A 45 -2.85 -12.72 5.50
C GLU A 45 -1.92 -13.92 5.69
N MET A 46 -1.23 -14.35 4.63
CA MET A 46 -0.31 -15.50 4.67
C MET A 46 0.83 -15.31 5.68
N ARG A 47 1.35 -14.08 5.78
CA ARG A 47 2.47 -13.74 6.69
C ARG A 47 2.00 -13.31 8.07
N LYS A 48 0.69 -13.12 8.27
CA LYS A 48 0.09 -12.66 9.53
C LYS A 48 0.77 -11.39 10.05
N THR A 49 1.09 -10.47 9.15
CA THR A 49 1.72 -9.18 9.50
C THR A 49 0.68 -8.07 9.56
N GLY A 50 0.93 -7.06 10.39
CA GLY A 50 0.20 -5.80 10.36
C GLY A 50 0.92 -4.67 9.63
N LYS A 51 2.05 -4.95 8.97
CA LYS A 51 2.93 -3.93 8.38
C LYS A 51 2.86 -3.93 6.86
N TRP A 52 2.63 -2.76 6.29
CA TRP A 52 2.58 -2.53 4.84
C TRP A 52 3.43 -1.33 4.44
N LEU A 53 4.32 -1.52 3.46
CA LEU A 53 5.10 -0.46 2.83
C LEU A 53 4.64 -0.32 1.38
N ALA A 54 4.05 0.82 1.02
CA ALA A 54 3.67 1.13 -0.34
C ALA A 54 4.66 2.15 -0.93
N ASP A 55 5.45 1.72 -1.92
CA ASP A 55 6.23 2.62 -2.76
C ASP A 55 5.36 3.12 -3.92
N LEU A 56 4.90 4.36 -3.79
CA LEU A 56 3.98 4.98 -4.74
C LEU A 56 4.71 5.97 -5.67
N ARG A 57 6.05 6.04 -5.64
CA ARG A 57 6.82 7.08 -6.36
C ARG A 57 6.52 7.13 -7.85
N ARG A 58 6.22 5.98 -8.48
CA ARG A 58 5.85 5.85 -9.89
C ARG A 58 4.35 5.58 -10.13
N LEU A 59 3.53 5.62 -9.09
CA LEU A 59 2.08 5.50 -9.21
C LEU A 59 1.53 6.65 -10.07
N GLY A 60 0.62 6.32 -11.00
CA GLY A 60 -0.15 7.32 -11.73
C GLY A 60 -1.38 7.84 -10.95
N PRO A 61 -2.25 8.66 -11.55
CA PRO A 61 -3.51 9.01 -10.92
C PRO A 61 -4.33 7.75 -10.60
N VAL A 62 -5.04 7.71 -9.48
CA VAL A 62 -6.00 6.62 -9.21
C VAL A 62 -7.38 7.11 -9.61
N THR A 63 -8.11 6.33 -10.40
CA THR A 63 -9.46 6.70 -10.87
C THR A 63 -10.42 6.87 -9.70
N MET A 64 -11.51 7.63 -9.87
CA MET A 64 -12.50 7.80 -8.79
C MET A 64 -13.15 6.47 -8.40
N GLU A 65 -13.36 5.56 -9.35
CA GLU A 65 -13.92 4.24 -9.10
C GLU A 65 -12.96 3.39 -8.25
N ASP A 66 -11.67 3.38 -8.58
CA ASP A 66 -10.68 2.63 -7.83
C ASP A 66 -10.40 3.25 -6.46
N GLN A 67 -10.43 4.57 -6.34
CA GLN A 67 -10.40 5.24 -5.03
C GLN A 67 -11.59 4.80 -4.17
N ARG A 68 -12.79 4.73 -4.76
CA ARG A 68 -14.00 4.28 -4.04
C ARG A 68 -13.88 2.83 -3.60
N TRP A 69 -13.52 1.93 -4.52
CA TRP A 69 -13.31 0.52 -4.21
C TRP A 69 -12.23 0.31 -3.14
N THR A 70 -11.12 1.05 -3.22
CA THR A 70 -10.04 0.96 -2.23
C THR A 70 -10.53 1.29 -0.82
N ASN A 71 -11.39 2.29 -0.68
CA ASN A 71 -11.93 2.71 0.63
C ASN A 71 -13.10 1.84 1.12
N GLU A 72 -14.03 1.48 0.23
CA GLU A 72 -15.27 0.78 0.61
C GLU A 72 -15.07 -0.74 0.73
N ASP A 73 -14.05 -1.30 0.06
CA ASP A 73 -13.84 -2.74 -0.02
C ASP A 73 -12.46 -3.17 0.47
N TRP A 74 -11.38 -2.65 -0.14
CA TRP A 74 -10.03 -3.15 0.14
C TRP A 74 -9.53 -2.81 1.54
N PHE A 75 -9.63 -1.54 1.98
CA PHE A 75 -9.17 -1.12 3.31
C PHE A 75 -9.87 -1.88 4.45
N PRO A 76 -11.21 -2.03 4.45
CA PRO A 76 -11.91 -2.85 5.43
C PRO A 76 -11.37 -4.29 5.50
N ARG A 77 -11.14 -4.94 4.35
CA ARG A 77 -10.55 -6.29 4.30
C ARG A 77 -9.12 -6.31 4.84
N ALA A 78 -8.28 -5.35 4.45
CA ALA A 78 -6.90 -5.26 4.92
C ALA A 78 -6.80 -5.04 6.44
N ILE A 79 -7.64 -4.18 7.01
CA ILE A 79 -7.71 -3.93 8.46
C ILE A 79 -8.18 -5.18 9.20
N ALA A 80 -9.19 -5.88 8.68
CA ALA A 80 -9.69 -7.13 9.24
C ALA A 80 -8.64 -8.25 9.18
N ALA A 81 -7.83 -8.29 8.11
CA ALA A 81 -6.70 -9.19 7.94
C ALA A 81 -5.50 -8.88 8.86
N GLY A 82 -5.52 -7.73 9.55
CA GLY A 82 -4.54 -7.38 10.57
C GLY A 82 -3.67 -6.19 10.24
N LEU A 83 -3.91 -5.44 9.15
CA LEU A 83 -3.18 -4.21 8.85
C LEU A 83 -3.29 -3.20 10.02
N ARG A 84 -2.14 -2.71 10.50
CA ARG A 84 -2.00 -1.75 11.61
C ARG A 84 -1.04 -0.61 11.32
N HIS A 85 -0.02 -0.85 10.50
CA HIS A 85 1.02 0.14 10.18
C HIS A 85 1.18 0.24 8.67
N LEU A 86 0.91 1.43 8.13
CA LEU A 86 0.97 1.71 6.70
C LEU A 86 1.98 2.83 6.42
N ALA A 87 3.11 2.47 5.83
CA ALA A 87 4.12 3.42 5.38
C ALA A 87 3.95 3.70 3.87
N LEU A 88 3.79 4.98 3.52
CA LEU A 88 3.54 5.43 2.16
C LEU A 88 4.74 6.24 1.67
N VAL A 89 5.51 5.70 0.73
CA VAL A 89 6.52 6.50 0.01
C VAL A 89 5.79 7.30 -1.07
N SER A 90 5.81 8.61 -0.95
CA SER A 90 4.89 9.51 -1.62
C SER A 90 5.04 9.49 -3.15
N PRO A 91 3.94 9.61 -3.92
CA PRO A 91 4.03 9.75 -5.37
C PRO A 91 4.80 11.00 -5.79
N ARG A 92 5.53 10.93 -6.90
CA ARG A 92 6.21 12.11 -7.47
C ARG A 92 5.28 13.03 -8.26
N LYS A 93 4.19 12.48 -8.82
CA LYS A 93 3.21 13.24 -9.61
C LYS A 93 2.17 13.87 -8.69
N VAL A 94 1.95 15.17 -8.81
CA VAL A 94 0.97 15.93 -8.01
C VAL A 94 -0.43 15.33 -8.10
N VAL A 95 -0.86 14.90 -9.29
CA VAL A 95 -2.18 14.28 -9.48
C VAL A 95 -2.32 12.96 -8.69
N ALA A 96 -1.27 12.16 -8.62
CA ALA A 96 -1.25 10.92 -7.85
C ALA A 96 -1.22 11.22 -6.34
N GLN A 97 -0.49 12.26 -5.91
CA GLN A 97 -0.52 12.72 -4.51
C GLN A 97 -1.93 13.13 -4.08
N MET A 98 -2.69 13.82 -4.94
CA MET A 98 -4.08 14.18 -4.66
C MET A 98 -4.96 12.93 -4.52
N SER A 99 -4.86 11.98 -5.45
CA SER A 99 -5.59 10.69 -5.35
C SER A 99 -5.31 9.96 -4.04
N VAL A 100 -4.02 9.84 -3.66
CA VAL A 100 -3.62 9.15 -2.42
C VAL A 100 -4.14 9.90 -1.19
N ARG A 101 -4.05 11.24 -1.16
CA ARG A 101 -4.61 12.05 -0.06
C ARG A 101 -6.11 11.85 0.08
N THR A 102 -6.85 11.82 -1.03
CA THR A 102 -8.29 11.59 -1.02
C THR A 102 -8.64 10.20 -0.49
N ILE A 103 -7.88 9.16 -0.88
CA ILE A 103 -8.05 7.82 -0.32
C ILE A 103 -7.81 7.86 1.20
N MET A 104 -6.64 8.31 1.63
CA MET A 104 -6.25 8.25 3.05
C MET A 104 -7.12 9.13 3.95
N SER A 105 -7.69 10.23 3.44
CA SER A 105 -8.64 11.07 4.21
C SER A 105 -9.95 10.37 4.58
N LYS A 106 -10.32 9.30 3.87
CA LYS A 106 -11.54 8.52 4.12
C LYS A 106 -11.29 7.31 5.02
N VAL A 107 -10.03 7.01 5.30
CA VAL A 107 -9.64 5.91 6.19
C VAL A 107 -9.77 6.40 7.63
N ASN A 108 -10.88 6.06 8.27
CA ASN A 108 -11.19 6.47 9.64
C ASN A 108 -11.12 5.26 10.60
N GLU A 109 -9.94 4.65 10.71
CA GLU A 109 -9.70 3.53 11.62
C GLU A 109 -8.72 3.92 12.71
N ARG A 110 -9.14 3.84 13.98
CA ARG A 110 -8.34 4.25 15.14
C ARG A 110 -7.11 3.37 15.33
N ASN A 111 -7.17 2.13 14.86
CA ASN A 111 -6.09 1.15 15.01
C ASN A 111 -5.12 1.09 13.83
N LEU A 112 -5.27 1.99 12.84
CA LEU A 112 -4.38 2.09 11.70
C LEU A 112 -3.49 3.33 11.84
N THR A 113 -2.20 3.10 12.02
CA THR A 113 -1.18 4.15 12.02
C THR A 113 -0.61 4.29 10.62
N MET A 114 -0.63 5.52 10.10
CA MET A 114 -0.14 5.82 8.75
C MET A 114 0.95 6.88 8.81
N ALA A 115 2.02 6.69 8.02
CA ALA A 115 3.10 7.66 7.89
C ALA A 115 3.53 7.81 6.43
N TYR A 116 3.93 9.03 6.05
CA TYR A 116 4.36 9.38 4.71
C TYR A 116 5.87 9.65 4.68
N PHE A 117 6.52 9.19 3.63
CA PHE A 117 7.96 9.32 3.45
C PHE A 117 8.29 9.76 2.04
N GLU A 118 9.47 10.36 1.86
CA GLU A 118 10.05 10.64 0.53
C GLU A 118 10.93 9.48 0.07
N GLU A 119 11.63 8.85 1.02
CA GLU A 119 12.59 7.78 0.76
C GLU A 119 12.16 6.45 1.39
N ILE A 120 12.48 5.37 0.68
CA ILE A 120 12.09 4.01 1.08
C ILE A 120 12.76 3.58 2.39
N GLU A 121 14.02 3.95 2.62
CA GLU A 121 14.74 3.54 3.83
C GLU A 121 14.12 4.16 5.10
N ALA A 122 13.69 5.43 5.04
CA ALA A 122 12.99 6.06 6.16
C ALA A 122 11.66 5.35 6.48
N ALA A 123 10.93 4.90 5.45
CA ALA A 123 9.72 4.09 5.63
C ALA A 123 10.03 2.72 6.24
N ARG A 124 11.14 2.09 5.86
CA ARG A 124 11.59 0.81 6.42
C ARG A 124 11.98 0.96 7.88
N ASP A 125 12.75 2.00 8.22
CA ASP A 125 13.16 2.29 9.59
C ASP A 125 11.95 2.51 10.50
N TRP A 126 10.98 3.31 10.06
CA TRP A 126 9.74 3.53 10.81
C TRP A 126 8.95 2.23 11.03
N LEU A 127 8.82 1.38 10.01
CA LEU A 127 8.14 0.08 10.16
C LEU A 127 8.93 -0.90 11.03
N ARG A 128 10.25 -0.79 11.10
CA ARG A 128 11.07 -1.62 11.99
C ARG A 128 10.75 -1.32 13.45
N ASP A 129 10.59 -0.04 13.78
CA ASP A 129 10.31 0.44 15.12
C ASP A 129 8.83 0.30 15.53
N ALA A 130 7.93 0.20 14.54
CA ALA A 130 6.53 -0.08 14.76
C ALA A 130 6.33 -1.44 15.44
N ARG A 131 5.73 -1.46 16.63
CA ARG A 131 5.42 -2.67 17.41
C ARG A 131 4.05 -3.22 17.08
#